data_AF-A0A6M0C854-F1
#
_entry.id   AF-A0A6M0C854-F1
#
_cell.length_a   1.000
_cell.length_b   1.000
_cell.length_c   1.000
_cell.angle_alpha   90.00
_cell.angle_beta   90.00
_cell.angle_gamma   90.00
#
_symmetry.space_group_name_H-M   'P 1'
#
loop_
_entity.id
_entity.type
_entity.pdbx_description
1 polymer ?
#
loop_
_entity_poly.entity_id
_entity_poly.type
_entity_poly.pdbx_seq_one_letter_code
_entity_poly.pdbx_strand_id
1 'polypeptide(L)' 'KQLFGKEAVAKLTYIECDPNGKNPQPNLCQAARIESYPTWEVEGQFYPGVQALEDLSRLSGYSGSMDFGN' A
#
# COMPACT_ATOMS: atom_id res chain seq x y z
N LYS A 1 2.63 -3.55 -4.24
CA LYS A 1 1.79 -3.82 -5.44
C LYS A 1 2.11 -5.13 -6.13
N GLN A 2 3.37 -5.37 -6.53
CA GLN A 2 3.71 -6.58 -7.29
C GLN A 2 3.40 -7.88 -6.55
N LEU A 3 3.47 -7.87 -5.21
CA LEU A 3 3.08 -9.00 -4.36
C LEU A 3 1.56 -9.30 -4.40
N PHE A 4 0.74 -8.34 -4.82
CA PHE A 4 -0.69 -8.55 -5.00
C PHE A 4 -0.97 -8.93 -6.45
N GLY A 5 -1.75 -10.00 -6.65
CA GLY A 5 -2.25 -10.36 -7.98
C GLY A 5 -3.09 -9.24 -8.61
N LYS A 6 -3.26 -9.27 -9.94
CA LYS A 6 -3.95 -8.20 -10.70
C LYS A 6 -5.33 -7.84 -10.13
N GLU A 7 -6.09 -8.84 -9.75
CA GLU A 7 -7.44 -8.67 -9.19
C GLU A 7 -7.42 -8.02 -7.80
N ALA A 8 -6.44 -8.38 -6.97
CA ALA A 8 -6.30 -7.82 -5.63
C ALA A 8 -5.81 -6.37 -5.68
N VAL A 9 -4.88 -6.04 -6.59
CA VAL A 9 -4.41 -4.67 -6.79
C VAL A 9 -5.56 -3.72 -7.15
N ALA A 10 -6.55 -4.17 -7.91
CA ALA A 10 -7.70 -3.36 -8.29
C ALA A 10 -8.60 -2.98 -7.09
N LYS A 11 -8.50 -3.71 -5.97
CA LYS A 11 -9.24 -3.42 -4.74
C LYS A 11 -8.47 -2.52 -3.77
N LEU A 12 -7.17 -2.29 -4.01
CA LEU A 12 -6.37 -1.40 -3.18
C LEU A 12 -6.71 0.05 -3.49
N THR A 13 -6.89 0.86 -2.44
CA THR A 13 -6.81 2.31 -2.57
C THR A 13 -5.36 2.67 -2.89
N TYR A 14 -5.11 3.10 -4.13
CA TYR A 14 -3.79 3.55 -4.57
C TYR A 14 -3.77 5.06 -4.81
N ILE A 15 -2.83 5.74 -4.15
CA ILE A 15 -2.55 7.16 -4.36
C ILE A 15 -1.21 7.26 -5.10
N GLU A 16 -1.24 7.88 -6.29
CA GLU A 16 -0.05 8.14 -7.08
C GLU A 16 0.61 9.44 -6.59
N CYS A 17 1.78 9.34 -5.97
CA CYS A 17 2.46 10.50 -5.40
C CYS A 17 3.39 11.21 -6.38
N ASP A 18 3.80 10.56 -7.47
CA ASP A 18 4.65 11.19 -8.49
C ASP A 18 3.79 12.13 -9.37
N PRO A 19 4.08 13.44 -9.44
CA PRO A 19 3.34 14.38 -10.31
C PRO A 19 3.39 14.02 -11.80
N ASN A 20 4.36 13.22 -12.24
CA ASN A 20 4.48 12.72 -13.62
C ASN A 20 3.83 11.34 -13.80
N GLY A 21 3.30 10.77 -12.73
CA GLY A 21 2.62 9.48 -12.74
C GLY A 21 1.24 9.53 -13.40
N LYS A 22 0.57 8.37 -13.46
CA LYS A 22 -0.78 8.26 -14.02
C LYS A 22 -1.82 8.67 -12.98
N ASN A 23 -2.66 9.65 -13.32
CA ASN A 23 -3.68 10.22 -12.42
C ASN A 23 -3.07 10.64 -11.06
N PRO A 24 -2.09 11.55 -11.09
CA PRO A 24 -1.28 11.88 -9.93
C PRO A 24 -2.10 12.64 -8.88
N GLN A 25 -1.83 12.36 -7.61
CA GLN A 25 -2.44 12.98 -6.43
C GLN A 25 -1.37 13.42 -5.41
N PRO A 26 -0.33 14.17 -5.82
CA PRO A 26 0.82 14.51 -4.97
C PRO A 26 0.41 15.34 -3.74
N ASN A 27 -0.65 16.14 -3.84
CA ASN A 27 -1.16 16.96 -2.72
C ASN A 27 -1.61 16.10 -1.54
N LEU A 28 -2.20 14.92 -1.79
CA LEU A 28 -2.58 13.99 -0.72
C LEU A 28 -1.35 13.44 -0.01
N CYS A 29 -0.31 13.08 -0.76
CA CYS A 29 0.94 12.56 -0.21
C CYS A 29 1.69 13.61 0.60
N GLN A 30 1.70 14.88 0.15
CA GLN A 30 2.30 16.00 0.89
C GLN A 30 1.53 16.29 2.19
N ALA A 31 0.19 16.30 2.13
CA ALA A 31 -0.65 16.49 3.31
C ALA A 31 -0.43 15.37 4.35
N ALA A 32 -0.25 14.13 3.88
CA ALA A 32 0.08 12.97 4.71
C ALA A 32 1.58 12.88 5.10
N ARG A 33 2.42 13.83 4.66
CA ARG A 33 3.87 13.87 4.91
C ARG A 33 4.60 12.58 4.52
N ILE A 34 4.27 12.03 3.36
CA ILE A 34 4.95 10.85 2.82
C ILE A 34 6.37 11.23 2.37
N GLU A 35 7.37 10.60 2.98
CA GLU A 35 8.80 10.89 2.72
C GLU A 35 9.48 9.87 1.80
N SER A 36 8.90 8.67 1.65
CA SER A 36 9.47 7.60 0.83
C SER A 36 8.40 6.71 0.18
N TYR A 37 8.79 6.04 -0.91
CA TYR A 37 7.90 5.18 -1.68
C TYR A 37 8.42 3.73 -1.74
N PRO A 38 7.52 2.72 -1.70
CA PRO A 38 6.12 2.86 -1.33
C PRO A 38 5.98 3.19 0.18
N THR A 39 4.84 3.75 0.58
CA THR A 39 4.40 3.82 1.98
C THR A 39 2.99 3.27 2.06
N TRP A 40 2.73 2.43 3.07
CA TRP A 40 1.40 1.87 3.32
C TRP A 40 0.74 2.61 4.47
N GLU A 41 -0.51 3.01 4.29
CA GLU A 41 -1.37 3.44 5.39
C GLU A 41 -2.26 2.27 5.80
N VAL A 42 -2.19 1.86 7.07
CA VAL A 42 -3.02 0.82 7.65
C VAL A 42 -3.54 1.33 8.97
N GLU A 43 -4.87 1.40 9.13
CA GLU A 43 -5.54 1.94 10.31
C GLU A 43 -5.01 3.32 10.76
N GLY A 44 -4.69 4.19 9.80
CA GLY A 44 -4.19 5.54 10.05
C GLY A 44 -2.70 5.61 10.45
N GLN A 45 -2.00 4.48 10.47
CA GLN A 45 -0.56 4.41 10.71
C GLN A 45 0.21 4.21 9.40
N PHE A 46 1.37 4.86 9.28
CA PHE A 46 2.18 4.85 8.07
C PHE A 46 3.39 3.92 8.21
N TYR A 47 3.56 3.04 7.22
CA TYR A 47 4.61 2.03 7.14
C TYR A 47 5.42 2.22 5.86
N PRO A 48 6.57 2.91 5.91
CA PRO A 48 7.40 3.16 4.75
C PRO A 48 8.13 1.89 4.30
N GLY A 49 8.40 1.80 3.00
CA GLY A 49 9.08 0.68 2.36
C GLY A 49 8.15 -0.43 1.89
N VAL A 50 8.75 -1.39 1.16
CA VAL A 50 8.05 -2.60 0.72
C VAL A 50 7.75 -3.46 1.95
N GLN A 51 6.50 -3.90 2.08
CA GLN A 51 6.02 -4.77 3.15
C GLN A 51 5.67 -6.14 2.56
N ALA A 52 5.96 -7.21 3.30
CA ALA A 52 5.53 -8.57 2.95
C ALA A 52 4.00 -8.71 3.11
N LEU A 53 3.38 -9.70 2.44
CA LEU A 53 1.94 -9.92 2.56
C LEU A 53 1.55 -10.33 3.98
N GLU A 54 2.40 -11.07 4.65
CA GLU A 54 2.25 -11.50 6.04
C GLU A 54 2.24 -10.31 7.00
N ASP A 55 3.14 -9.35 6.79
CA ASP A 55 3.21 -8.14 7.60
C ASP A 55 1.96 -7.27 7.41
N LEU A 56 1.58 -7.01 6.16
CA LEU A 56 0.36 -6.25 5.85
C LEU A 56 -0.90 -6.93 6.39
N SER A 57 -0.95 -8.26 6.36
CA SER A 57 -2.07 -9.03 6.91
C SER A 57 -2.17 -8.89 8.42
N ARG A 58 -1.03 -8.97 9.13
CA ARG A 58 -0.99 -8.73 10.58
C ARG A 58 -1.38 -7.30 10.94
N LEU A 59 -0.86 -6.31 10.21
CA LEU A 59 -1.14 -4.90 10.44
C LEU A 59 -2.61 -4.53 10.20
N SER A 60 -3.25 -5.15 9.21
CA SER A 60 -4.65 -4.88 8.84
C SER A 60 -5.68 -5.68 9.64
N GLY A 61 -5.24 -6.54 10.57
CA GLY A 61 -6.13 -7.44 11.31
C GLY A 61 -6.78 -8.52 10.43
N TYR A 62 -6.19 -8.81 9.26
CA TYR A 62 -6.70 -9.84 8.36
C TYR A 62 -6.70 -11.20 9.05
N SER A 63 -7.86 -11.86 9.08
CA SER A 63 -8.08 -13.13 9.78
C SER A 63 -8.23 -14.34 8.85
N GLY A 64 -7.91 -14.18 7.56
CA GLY A 64 -7.98 -15.26 6.58
C GLY A 64 -6.70 -16.09 6.50
N SER A 65 -6.58 -16.91 5.46
CA SER A 65 -5.38 -17.73 5.24
C SER A 65 -4.15 -16.86 5.02
N MET A 66 -3.08 -17.16 5.77
CA MET A 66 -1.75 -16.56 5.62
C MET A 66 -0.84 -17.38 4.68
N ASP A 67 -1.37 -18.45 4.09
CA ASP A 67 -0.69 -19.19 3.04
C ASP A 67 -0.94 -18.50 1.69
N PHE A 68 0.01 -17.66 1.29
CA PHE A 68 -0.09 -16.87 0.06
C PHE A 68 0.40 -17.60 -1.19
N GLY A 69 0.90 -18.83 -1.05
CA GLY A 69 1.52 -19.59 -2.14
C GLY A 69 2.80 -18.95 -2.65
N ASN A 70 3.91 -19.67 -2.56
CA ASN A 70 5.15 -19.31 -3.29
C ASN A 70 5.08 -19.79 -4.74
#